data_AF-A0A7C5NJG6-F1
#
_entry.id   AF-A0A7C5NJG6-F1
#
_cell.length_a   1.000
_cell.length_b   1.000
_cell.length_c   1.000
_cell.angle_alpha   90.00
_cell.angle_beta   90.00
_cell.angle_gamma   90.00
#
_symmetry.space_group_name_H-M   'P 1'
#
loop_
_entity.id
_entity.type
_entity.pdbx_description
1 polymer ?
#
loop_
_entity_poly.entity_id
_entity_poly.type
_entity_poly.pdbx_seq_one_letter_code
_entity_poly.pdbx_strand_id
1 'polypeptide(L)'
;MKILVLCLILLSSVWGARIVESYWLEGQVFSRYLEERDIPLGLLQRIDEEDKKFLLEIQSGEKFYELFDEAGRLLQALIPIGEEMQIQVVREADSGIYSFDIVPIGLADHEHQAVSAIQSNPHSDIMQATNNIRLADKIDRFFKHTVDCRKLQKNDTMAIVYTQKERLGKPLGSPKVKIAMMETGAKKQFIYADKSGIPCKSSTKKVTYDSHGNPVTKAEIRRLKRKLVFGMPLRHIRISSRFSYKRW
;
A
#
# COMPACT_ATOMS: atom_id res chain seq x y z
N MET A 1 -6.08 22.03 -49.92
CA MET A 1 -7.28 21.26 -49.49
C MET A 1 -6.93 19.91 -48.84
N LYS A 2 -6.07 19.06 -49.42
CA LYS A 2 -5.77 17.72 -48.85
C LYS A 2 -5.18 17.74 -47.42
N ILE A 3 -4.30 18.69 -47.11
CA ILE A 3 -3.71 18.87 -45.77
C ILE A 3 -4.77 19.32 -44.75
N LEU A 4 -5.74 20.13 -45.17
CA LEU A 4 -6.80 20.65 -44.31
C LEU A 4 -7.80 19.54 -43.92
N VAL A 5 -8.09 18.63 -44.86
CA VAL A 5 -8.88 17.42 -44.60
C VAL A 5 -8.14 16.45 -43.66
N LEU A 6 -6.82 16.28 -43.85
CA LEU A 6 -5.99 15.45 -42.97
C LEU A 6 -5.94 16.00 -41.54
N CYS A 7 -5.81 17.32 -41.36
CA CYS A 7 -5.89 17.97 -40.05
C CYS A 7 -7.28 17.81 -39.40
N LEU A 8 -8.36 17.86 -40.19
CA LEU A 8 -9.72 17.68 -39.67
C LEU A 8 -9.96 16.25 -39.15
N ILE A 9 -9.44 15.24 -39.86
CA ILE A 9 -9.55 13.83 -39.47
C ILE A 9 -8.75 13.55 -38.18
N LEU A 10 -7.56 14.14 -38.05
CA LEU A 10 -6.72 14.01 -36.85
C LEU A 10 -7.34 14.67 -35.59
N LEU A 11 -8.16 15.71 -35.78
CA LEU A 11 -8.86 16.39 -34.68
C LEU A 11 -10.13 15.63 -34.22
N SER A 12 -10.75 14.85 -35.11
CA SER A 12 -11.93 14.03 -34.77
C SER A 12 -11.61 12.71 -34.03
N SER A 13 -10.34 12.30 -33.98
CA SER A 13 -9.92 11.01 -33.41
C SER A 13 -9.54 11.02 -31.93
N VAL A 14 -9.89 12.07 -31.17
CA VAL A 14 -9.56 12.19 -29.72
C VAL A 14 -10.77 11.90 -28.83
N TRP A 15 -11.67 11.05 -29.30
CA TRP A 15 -12.81 10.56 -28.54
C TRP A 15 -12.39 9.28 -27.81
N GLY A 16 -12.22 9.39 -26.49
CA GLY A 16 -11.68 8.32 -25.67
C GLY A 16 -12.17 8.40 -24.24
N ALA A 17 -12.29 7.24 -23.60
CA ALA A 17 -12.65 7.13 -22.21
C ALA A 17 -11.63 7.88 -21.33
N ARG A 18 -12.12 8.56 -20.31
CA ARG A 18 -11.31 9.40 -19.42
C ARG A 18 -11.16 8.73 -18.06
N ILE A 19 -9.92 8.56 -17.62
CA ILE A 19 -9.61 8.13 -16.25
C ILE A 19 -9.50 9.36 -15.35
N VAL A 20 -10.11 9.28 -14.17
CA VAL A 20 -10.06 10.30 -13.12
C VAL A 20 -9.59 9.65 -11.82
N GLU A 21 -8.65 10.29 -11.14
CA GLU A 21 -8.26 9.96 -9.77
C GLU A 21 -9.16 10.75 -8.81
N SER A 22 -9.90 10.04 -7.98
CA SER A 22 -10.87 10.57 -7.02
C SER A 22 -10.46 10.17 -5.59
N TYR A 23 -11.07 10.82 -4.60
CA TYR A 23 -10.82 10.56 -3.18
C TYR A 23 -12.12 10.20 -2.49
N TRP A 24 -12.10 9.15 -1.67
CA TRP A 24 -13.25 8.79 -0.85
C TRP A 24 -13.44 9.85 0.25
N LEU A 25 -14.59 10.51 0.28
CA LEU A 25 -14.82 11.63 1.20
C LEU A 25 -15.10 11.14 2.62
N GLU A 26 -14.80 11.98 3.61
CA GLU A 26 -15.08 11.68 5.00
C GLU A 26 -16.60 11.54 5.23
N GLY A 27 -17.00 10.42 5.83
CA GLY A 27 -18.42 10.10 6.05
C GLY A 27 -19.19 9.71 4.78
N GLN A 28 -18.52 9.54 3.63
CA GLN A 28 -19.18 9.05 2.42
C GLN A 28 -19.55 7.59 2.57
N VAL A 29 -20.82 7.29 2.28
CA VAL A 29 -21.37 5.93 2.23
C VAL A 29 -21.51 5.49 0.78
N PHE A 30 -21.38 4.18 0.54
CA PHE A 30 -21.39 3.63 -0.81
C PHE A 30 -22.70 3.91 -1.57
N SER A 31 -23.86 3.92 -0.90
CA SER A 31 -25.14 4.30 -1.52
C SER A 31 -25.15 5.72 -2.07
N ARG A 32 -24.59 6.68 -1.32
CA ARG A 32 -24.46 8.08 -1.76
C ARG A 32 -23.51 8.18 -2.96
N TYR A 33 -22.42 7.41 -2.95
CA TYR A 33 -21.52 7.34 -4.11
C TYR A 33 -22.25 6.85 -5.38
N LEU A 34 -23.11 5.84 -5.26
CA LEU A 34 -23.93 5.37 -6.39
C LEU A 34 -24.88 6.46 -6.90
N GLU A 35 -25.59 7.15 -6.00
CA GLU A 35 -26.49 8.27 -6.33
C GLU A 35 -25.74 9.41 -7.05
N GLU A 36 -24.59 9.82 -6.55
CA GLU A 36 -23.75 10.87 -7.15
C GLU A 36 -23.18 10.52 -8.52
N ARG A 37 -23.30 9.26 -8.95
CA ARG A 37 -22.85 8.76 -10.26
C ARG A 37 -23.99 8.25 -11.12
N ASP A 38 -25.23 8.54 -10.75
CA ASP A 38 -26.45 8.09 -11.42
C ASP A 38 -26.52 6.56 -11.58
N ILE A 39 -25.92 5.82 -10.65
CA ILE A 39 -25.95 4.35 -10.63
C ILE A 39 -27.20 3.89 -9.88
N PRO A 40 -28.01 2.98 -10.45
CA PRO A 40 -29.20 2.49 -9.76
C PRO A 40 -28.89 1.85 -8.40
N LEU A 41 -29.54 2.33 -7.34
CA LEU A 41 -29.42 1.78 -5.98
C LEU A 41 -29.81 0.28 -5.89
N GLY A 42 -30.57 -0.22 -6.87
CA GLY A 42 -30.85 -1.65 -7.01
C GLY A 42 -29.59 -2.52 -7.09
N LEU A 43 -28.43 -1.96 -7.45
CA LEU A 43 -27.14 -2.63 -7.36
C LEU A 43 -26.85 -3.13 -5.94
N LEU A 44 -27.15 -2.34 -4.89
CA LEU A 44 -26.92 -2.70 -3.50
C LEU A 44 -27.68 -3.95 -3.08
N GLN A 45 -28.85 -4.19 -3.66
CA GLN A 45 -29.68 -5.36 -3.36
C GLN A 45 -29.10 -6.64 -3.97
N ARG A 46 -28.27 -6.51 -5.01
CA ARG A 46 -27.62 -7.63 -5.71
C ARG A 46 -26.28 -8.02 -5.09
N ILE A 47 -25.73 -7.19 -4.20
CA ILE A 47 -24.50 -7.50 -3.48
C ILE A 47 -24.82 -8.53 -2.39
N ASP A 48 -23.99 -9.57 -2.29
CA ASP A 48 -24.11 -10.58 -1.24
C ASP A 48 -23.92 -9.97 0.16
N GLU A 49 -24.60 -10.53 1.16
CA GLU A 49 -24.55 -10.02 2.54
C GLU A 49 -23.16 -10.07 3.17
N GLU A 50 -22.30 -11.01 2.73
CA GLU A 50 -20.89 -11.02 3.14
C GLU A 50 -20.11 -9.87 2.51
N ASP A 51 -20.39 -9.55 1.26
CA ASP A 51 -19.66 -8.54 0.49
C ASP A 51 -20.03 -7.12 0.92
N LYS A 52 -21.28 -6.92 1.35
CA LYS A 52 -21.72 -5.68 1.99
C LYS A 52 -20.86 -5.27 3.19
N LYS A 53 -20.25 -6.23 3.90
CA LYS A 53 -19.38 -5.94 5.06
C LYS A 53 -18.14 -5.16 4.64
N PHE A 54 -17.60 -5.42 3.45
CA PHE A 54 -16.42 -4.72 2.94
C PHE A 54 -16.69 -3.26 2.54
N LEU A 55 -17.95 -2.87 2.36
CA LEU A 55 -18.31 -1.46 2.12
C LEU A 55 -17.91 -0.56 3.31
N LEU A 56 -17.83 -1.14 4.52
CA LEU A 56 -17.37 -0.45 5.73
C LEU A 56 -15.85 -0.33 5.81
N GLU A 57 -15.11 -1.06 4.98
CA GLU A 57 -13.64 -1.04 4.95
C GLU A 57 -13.09 0.03 4.00
N ILE A 58 -13.95 0.74 3.26
CA ILE A 58 -13.53 1.86 2.43
C ILE A 58 -13.07 3.01 3.36
N GLN A 59 -11.78 3.32 3.32
CA GLN A 59 -11.19 4.32 4.20
C GLN A 59 -11.36 5.73 3.64
N SER A 60 -11.70 6.68 4.51
CA SER A 60 -11.73 8.10 4.16
C SER A 60 -10.36 8.58 3.69
N GLY A 61 -10.34 9.43 2.66
CA GLY A 61 -9.14 9.98 2.05
C GLY A 61 -8.38 9.00 1.15
N GLU A 62 -8.84 7.75 1.02
CA GLU A 62 -8.23 6.81 0.08
C GLU A 62 -8.50 7.21 -1.37
N LYS A 63 -7.46 7.03 -2.18
CA LYS A 63 -7.49 7.34 -3.60
C LYS A 63 -8.11 6.18 -4.37
N PHE A 64 -8.99 6.49 -5.30
CA PHE A 64 -9.58 5.50 -6.19
C PHE A 64 -9.64 6.03 -7.61
N TYR A 65 -9.93 5.13 -8.55
CA TYR A 65 -9.94 5.44 -9.97
C TYR A 65 -11.33 5.24 -10.56
N GLU A 66 -11.75 6.21 -11.36
CA GLU A 66 -13.01 6.19 -12.09
C GLU A 66 -12.71 6.32 -13.59
N LEU A 67 -13.39 5.53 -14.39
CA LEU A 67 -13.35 5.58 -15.85
C LEU A 67 -14.71 6.06 -16.34
N PHE A 68 -14.71 7.15 -17.11
CA PHE A 68 -15.92 7.73 -17.69
C PHE A 68 -15.92 7.60 -19.20
N ASP A 69 -17.11 7.44 -19.78
CA ASP A 69 -17.32 7.60 -21.21
C ASP A 69 -17.36 9.09 -21.61
N GLU A 70 -17.50 9.34 -22.90
CA GLU A 70 -17.57 10.69 -23.48
C GLU A 70 -18.82 11.48 -23.02
N ALA A 71 -19.89 10.78 -22.68
CA ALA A 71 -21.13 11.37 -22.16
C ALA A 71 -21.04 11.67 -20.65
N GLY A 72 -19.89 11.40 -20.02
CA GLY A 72 -19.69 11.60 -18.58
C GLY A 72 -20.29 10.49 -17.70
N ARG A 73 -20.74 9.38 -18.29
CA ARG A 73 -21.28 8.24 -17.55
C ARG A 73 -20.15 7.36 -17.05
N LEU A 74 -20.28 6.87 -15.82
CA LEU A 74 -19.27 5.98 -15.24
C LEU A 74 -19.27 4.63 -15.97
N LEU A 75 -18.13 4.24 -16.52
CA LEU A 75 -17.90 2.91 -17.09
C LEU A 75 -17.33 1.95 -16.04
N GLN A 76 -16.43 2.44 -15.19
CA GLN A 76 -15.82 1.62 -14.15
C GLN A 76 -15.37 2.46 -12.97
N ALA A 77 -15.50 1.93 -11.75
CA ALA A 77 -14.82 2.44 -10.57
C ALA A 77 -14.04 1.32 -9.87
N LEU A 78 -12.84 1.65 -9.38
CA LEU A 78 -11.93 0.76 -8.67
C LEU A 78 -11.59 1.36 -7.31
N ILE A 79 -12.38 1.00 -6.29
CA ILE A 79 -12.35 1.60 -4.95
C ILE A 79 -11.62 0.65 -3.98
N PRO A 80 -10.43 1.03 -3.47
CA PRO A 80 -9.68 0.17 -2.56
C PRO A 80 -10.43 -0.12 -1.24
N ILE A 81 -10.35 -1.37 -0.79
CA ILE A 81 -10.81 -1.84 0.52
C ILE A 81 -9.63 -2.49 1.25
N GLY A 82 -8.58 -1.69 1.43
CA GLY A 82 -7.29 -2.11 1.99
C GLY A 82 -6.17 -2.21 0.96
N GLU A 83 -5.09 -2.92 1.32
CA GLU A 83 -3.87 -2.95 0.51
C GLU A 83 -3.92 -3.94 -0.67
N GLU A 84 -4.80 -4.94 -0.66
CA GLU A 84 -4.75 -6.05 -1.62
C GLU A 84 -6.00 -6.24 -2.46
N MET A 85 -7.14 -5.74 -1.99
CA MET A 85 -8.45 -5.90 -2.63
C MET A 85 -9.10 -4.55 -2.90
N GLN A 86 -9.93 -4.49 -3.92
CA GLN A 86 -10.72 -3.33 -4.27
C GLN A 86 -12.11 -3.75 -4.73
N ILE A 87 -13.08 -2.90 -4.45
CA ILE A 87 -14.40 -2.96 -5.06
C ILE A 87 -14.26 -2.53 -6.51
N GLN A 88 -14.82 -3.32 -7.41
CA GLN A 88 -14.98 -3.00 -8.81
C GLN A 88 -16.47 -2.82 -9.11
N VAL A 89 -16.82 -1.63 -9.57
CA VAL A 89 -18.14 -1.35 -10.15
C VAL A 89 -17.93 -1.19 -11.64
N VAL A 90 -18.61 -1.98 -12.47
CA VAL A 90 -18.45 -1.93 -13.94
C VAL A 90 -19.79 -1.85 -14.61
N ARG A 91 -19.90 -0.98 -15.61
CA ARG A 91 -21.03 -0.95 -16.53
C ARG A 91 -20.75 -1.92 -17.67
N GLU A 92 -21.60 -2.94 -17.79
CA GLU A 92 -21.54 -3.85 -18.94
C GLU A 92 -21.88 -3.11 -20.23
N ALA A 93 -21.08 -3.31 -21.28
CA ALA A 93 -21.24 -2.62 -22.55
C ALA A 93 -22.57 -2.98 -23.24
N ASP A 94 -22.96 -4.25 -23.17
CA ASP A 94 -24.11 -4.80 -23.91
C ASP A 94 -25.44 -4.48 -23.23
N SER A 95 -25.52 -4.66 -21.91
CA SER A 95 -26.75 -4.49 -21.13
C SER A 95 -26.91 -3.08 -20.56
N GLY A 96 -25.80 -2.34 -20.40
CA GLY A 96 -25.76 -1.07 -19.68
C GLY A 96 -26.00 -1.19 -18.17
N ILE A 97 -26.09 -2.42 -17.65
CA ILE A 97 -26.30 -2.73 -16.24
C ILE A 97 -24.96 -2.65 -15.51
N TYR A 98 -25.00 -2.13 -14.29
CA TYR A 98 -23.84 -2.13 -13.40
C TYR A 98 -23.73 -3.45 -12.65
N SER A 99 -22.51 -3.97 -12.59
CA SER A 99 -22.12 -5.11 -11.76
C SER A 99 -21.18 -4.65 -10.64
N PHE A 100 -21.12 -5.45 -9.58
CA PHE A 100 -20.26 -5.26 -8.41
C PHE A 100 -19.45 -6.53 -8.22
N ASP A 101 -18.15 -6.38 -7.99
CA ASP A 101 -17.28 -7.48 -7.59
C ASP A 101 -16.16 -6.97 -6.66
N ILE A 102 -15.54 -7.88 -5.91
CA ILE A 102 -14.36 -7.61 -5.09
C ILE A 102 -13.17 -8.31 -5.73
N VAL A 103 -12.30 -7.53 -6.37
CA VAL A 103 -11.18 -8.03 -7.17
C VAL A 103 -9.84 -7.67 -6.53
N PRO A 104 -8.79 -8.47 -6.75
CA PRO A 104 -7.45 -8.11 -6.28
C PRO A 104 -6.95 -6.85 -6.97
N ILE A 105 -6.20 -6.03 -6.23
CA ILE A 105 -5.46 -4.91 -6.78
C ILE A 105 -4.26 -5.46 -7.55
N GLY A 106 -4.10 -5.04 -8.81
CA GLY A 106 -2.89 -5.27 -9.59
C GLY A 106 -1.72 -4.49 -9.02
N LEU A 107 -0.91 -5.14 -8.17
CA LEU A 107 0.26 -4.57 -7.53
C LEU A 107 1.52 -5.15 -8.13
N ALA A 108 2.54 -4.31 -8.28
CA ALA A 108 3.87 -4.75 -8.59
C ALA A 108 4.77 -4.50 -7.36
N ASP A 109 5.51 -5.53 -6.95
CA ASP A 109 6.56 -5.38 -5.95
C ASP A 109 7.87 -5.08 -6.67
N HIS A 110 8.39 -3.87 -6.48
CA HIS A 110 9.67 -3.45 -7.03
C HIS A 110 10.72 -3.32 -5.94
N GLU A 111 11.95 -3.76 -6.24
CA GLU A 111 13.11 -3.50 -5.40
C GLU A 111 13.77 -2.19 -5.83
N HIS A 112 14.02 -1.33 -4.86
CA HIS A 112 14.65 -0.04 -5.05
C HIS A 112 15.90 0.07 -4.19
N GLN A 113 16.79 0.95 -4.65
CA GLN A 113 18.01 1.29 -3.96
C GLN A 113 18.05 2.81 -3.81
N ALA A 114 18.30 3.28 -2.59
CA ALA A 114 18.46 4.70 -2.29
C ALA A 114 19.82 4.90 -1.64
N VAL A 115 20.59 5.85 -2.17
CA VAL A 115 21.86 6.28 -1.58
C VAL A 115 21.74 7.78 -1.29
N SER A 116 22.07 8.17 -0.06
CA SER A 116 22.02 9.56 0.37
C SER A 116 23.19 9.87 1.29
N ALA A 117 23.79 11.05 1.10
CA ALA A 117 24.79 11.58 2.00
C ALA A 117 24.09 12.35 3.13
N ILE A 118 24.49 12.10 4.37
CA ILE A 118 23.91 12.75 5.54
C ILE A 118 24.20 14.25 5.48
N GLN A 119 23.14 15.06 5.35
CA GLN A 119 23.21 16.51 5.45
C GLN A 119 22.64 17.00 6.77
N SER A 120 21.56 16.36 7.23
CA SER A 120 20.86 16.74 8.45
C SER A 120 20.66 15.53 9.36
N ASN A 121 19.82 14.59 8.95
CA ASN A 121 19.56 13.35 9.66
C ASN A 121 18.99 12.30 8.67
N PRO A 122 19.12 11.00 8.97
CA PRO A 122 18.69 9.94 8.07
C PRO A 122 17.23 10.01 7.60
N HIS A 123 16.31 10.47 8.45
CA HIS A 123 14.89 10.56 8.10
C HIS A 123 14.65 11.64 7.05
N SER A 124 15.06 12.87 7.35
CA SER A 124 14.85 14.02 6.44
C SER A 124 15.60 13.84 5.12
N ASP A 125 16.83 13.32 5.17
CA ASP A 125 17.66 13.15 3.97
C ASP A 125 17.11 12.03 3.05
N ILE A 126 16.47 10.98 3.60
CA ILE A 126 15.75 9.96 2.79
C ILE A 126 14.44 10.47 2.25
N MET A 127 13.69 11.22 3.07
CA MET A 127 12.46 11.84 2.61
C MET A 127 12.75 12.74 1.40
N GLN A 128 13.82 13.54 1.45
CA GLN A 128 14.24 14.40 0.35
C GLN A 128 14.73 13.60 -0.86
N ALA A 129 15.52 12.55 -0.66
CA ALA A 129 16.08 11.75 -1.76
C ALA A 129 15.05 10.89 -2.49
N THR A 130 14.00 10.43 -1.79
CA THR A 130 13.03 9.46 -2.33
C THR A 130 11.61 10.00 -2.49
N ASN A 131 11.34 11.20 -1.95
CA ASN A 131 9.99 11.76 -1.82
C ASN A 131 8.98 10.80 -1.17
N ASN A 132 9.44 9.93 -0.26
CA ASN A 132 8.62 8.90 0.38
C ASN A 132 8.71 8.99 1.90
N ILE A 133 7.73 9.68 2.51
CA ILE A 133 7.65 9.85 3.97
C ILE A 133 7.49 8.53 4.72
N ARG A 134 6.77 7.55 4.15
CA ARG A 134 6.58 6.23 4.76
C ARG A 134 7.90 5.46 4.83
N LEU A 135 8.76 5.62 3.83
CA LEU A 135 10.12 5.07 3.84
C LEU A 135 10.98 5.76 4.89
N ALA A 136 10.97 7.08 4.95
CA ALA A 136 11.71 7.85 5.97
C ALA A 136 11.33 7.41 7.40
N ASP A 137 10.03 7.32 7.69
CA ASP A 137 9.51 6.83 8.97
C ASP A 137 9.93 5.39 9.28
N LYS A 138 9.97 4.54 8.24
CA LYS A 138 10.42 3.15 8.36
C LYS A 138 11.91 3.10 8.70
N ILE A 139 12.72 3.95 8.10
CA ILE A 139 14.17 4.04 8.32
C ILE A 139 14.51 4.55 9.72
N ASP A 140 13.80 5.59 10.20
CA ASP A 140 13.98 6.05 11.58
C ASP A 140 13.76 4.92 12.59
N ARG A 141 12.67 4.16 12.44
CA ARG A 141 12.40 2.97 13.26
C ARG A 141 13.43 1.87 13.07
N PHE A 142 13.91 1.66 11.84
CA PHE A 142 14.92 0.64 11.52
C PHE A 142 16.27 0.93 12.17
N PHE A 143 16.61 2.21 12.36
CA PHE A 143 17.88 2.67 12.94
C PHE A 143 17.87 2.91 14.44
N LYS A 144 16.72 3.20 15.05
CA LYS A 144 16.55 3.63 16.45
C LYS A 144 17.36 2.85 17.52
N HIS A 145 17.70 1.58 17.27
CA HIS A 145 18.50 0.75 18.19
C HIS A 145 19.70 0.06 17.54
N THR A 146 20.00 0.38 16.28
CA THR A 146 21.06 -0.26 15.49
C THR A 146 22.14 0.72 15.07
N VAL A 147 21.79 1.98 14.80
CA VAL A 147 22.74 3.06 14.50
C VAL A 147 22.67 4.09 15.61
N ASP A 148 23.82 4.55 16.08
CA ASP A 148 23.88 5.70 16.96
C ASP A 148 23.86 6.97 16.10
N CYS A 149 22.66 7.46 15.77
CA CYS A 149 22.48 8.60 14.88
C CYS A 149 23.17 9.88 15.37
N ARG A 150 23.50 9.97 16.67
CA ARG A 150 24.22 11.12 17.26
C ARG A 150 25.68 11.20 16.83
N LYS A 151 26.25 10.09 16.35
CA LYS A 151 27.64 9.99 15.89
C LYS A 151 27.77 10.23 14.39
N LEU A 152 26.66 10.39 13.68
CA LEU A 152 26.67 10.67 12.25
C LEU A 152 27.23 12.07 12.00
N GLN A 153 28.11 12.16 11.03
CA GLN A 153 28.69 13.40 10.58
C GLN A 153 28.12 13.78 9.23
N LYS A 154 28.21 15.08 8.91
CA LYS A 154 27.87 15.57 7.58
C LYS A 154 28.74 14.87 6.55
N ASN A 155 28.13 14.43 5.45
CA ASN A 155 28.71 13.64 4.36
C ASN A 155 28.99 12.16 4.69
N ASP A 156 28.59 11.64 5.85
CA ASP A 156 28.47 10.20 6.04
C ASP A 156 27.52 9.61 4.99
N THR A 157 27.78 8.40 4.51
CA THR A 157 26.98 7.80 3.43
C THR A 157 26.00 6.78 3.98
N MET A 158 24.74 6.89 3.58
CA MET A 158 23.70 5.91 3.84
C MET A 158 23.24 5.28 2.54
N ALA A 159 23.14 3.96 2.50
CA ALA A 159 22.57 3.22 1.38
C ALA A 159 21.51 2.24 1.89
N ILE A 160 20.38 2.14 1.18
CA ILE A 160 19.25 1.31 1.58
C ILE A 160 18.75 0.52 0.37
N VAL A 161 18.47 -0.76 0.58
CA VAL A 161 17.74 -1.62 -0.35
C VAL A 161 16.39 -1.95 0.28
N TYR A 162 15.30 -1.66 -0.43
CA TYR A 162 13.94 -1.89 0.06
C TYR A 162 13.02 -2.35 -1.07
N THR A 163 11.94 -3.03 -0.71
CA THR A 163 10.85 -3.35 -1.64
C THR A 163 9.65 -2.47 -1.35
N GLN A 164 9.00 -1.99 -2.40
CA GLN A 164 7.83 -1.15 -2.34
C GLN A 164 6.75 -1.76 -3.24
N LYS A 165 5.55 -1.95 -2.67
CA LYS A 165 4.36 -2.22 -3.47
C LYS A 165 4.05 -0.96 -4.26
N GLU A 166 3.82 -1.08 -5.55
CA GLU A 166 3.47 0.04 -6.42
C GLU A 166 2.20 -0.26 -7.21
N ARG A 167 1.43 0.79 -7.47
CA ARG A 167 0.25 0.78 -8.33
C ARG A 167 0.34 1.96 -9.28
N LEU A 168 0.36 1.70 -10.59
CA LEU A 168 0.48 2.72 -11.63
C LEU A 168 1.71 3.64 -11.43
N GLY A 169 2.84 3.04 -11.01
CA GLY A 169 4.09 3.77 -10.73
C GLY A 169 4.07 4.62 -9.45
N LYS A 170 3.02 4.53 -8.63
CA LYS A 170 2.93 5.21 -7.34
C LYS A 170 3.13 4.22 -6.19
N PRO A 171 3.91 4.56 -5.14
CA PRO A 171 4.10 3.70 -3.98
C PRO A 171 2.79 3.53 -3.20
N LEU A 172 2.44 2.29 -2.88
CA LEU A 172 1.27 1.89 -2.09
C LEU A 172 1.69 1.12 -0.83
N GLY A 173 0.98 1.33 0.27
CA GLY A 173 1.26 0.65 1.55
C GLY A 173 2.60 1.08 2.16
N SER A 174 3.14 0.23 3.03
CA SER A 174 4.42 0.46 3.74
C SER A 174 5.61 -0.24 3.09
N PRO A 175 6.75 0.44 2.87
CA PRO A 175 7.95 -0.19 2.33
C PRO A 175 8.55 -1.23 3.29
N LYS A 176 9.19 -2.24 2.70
CA LYS A 176 9.93 -3.29 3.43
C LYS A 176 11.42 -3.13 3.17
N VAL A 177 12.13 -2.60 4.15
CA VAL A 177 13.59 -2.49 4.12
C VAL A 177 14.19 -3.90 4.18
N LYS A 178 15.09 -4.23 3.26
CA LYS A 178 15.85 -5.48 3.25
C LYS A 178 17.20 -5.30 3.90
N ILE A 179 17.93 -4.28 3.48
CA ILE A 179 19.30 -4.01 3.92
C ILE A 179 19.47 -2.50 4.02
N ALA A 180 20.21 -2.06 5.02
CA ALA A 180 20.74 -0.71 5.09
C ALA A 180 22.23 -0.75 5.42
N MET A 181 22.97 0.21 4.90
CA MET A 181 24.39 0.43 5.17
C MET A 181 24.56 1.87 5.63
N MET A 182 25.38 2.05 6.66
CA MET A 182 25.87 3.35 7.09
C MET A 182 27.39 3.35 7.02
N GLU A 183 27.98 4.37 6.40
CA GLU A 183 29.41 4.57 6.31
C GLU A 183 29.81 5.87 6.99
N THR A 184 30.54 5.73 8.10
CA THR A 184 31.06 6.85 8.90
C THR A 184 32.57 6.71 9.01
N GLY A 185 33.31 7.74 8.57
CA GLY A 185 34.78 7.73 8.63
C GLY A 185 35.43 6.49 8.00
N ALA A 186 34.99 6.13 6.78
CA ALA A 186 35.40 4.94 6.01
C ALA A 186 35.08 3.58 6.65
N LYS A 187 34.32 3.54 7.74
CA LYS A 187 33.83 2.28 8.36
C LYS A 187 32.39 2.01 7.94
N LYS A 188 32.19 0.89 7.25
CA LYS A 188 30.87 0.44 6.78
C LYS A 188 30.20 -0.45 7.84
N GLN A 189 28.99 -0.08 8.23
CA GLN A 189 28.12 -0.86 9.09
C GLN A 189 26.88 -1.31 8.32
N PHE A 190 26.72 -2.61 8.13
CA PHE A 190 25.54 -3.21 7.49
C PHE A 190 24.50 -3.64 8.52
N ILE A 191 23.23 -3.46 8.16
CA ILE A 191 22.07 -3.80 8.96
C ILE A 191 21.09 -4.53 8.04
N TYR A 192 20.76 -5.76 8.39
CA TYR A 192 19.89 -6.64 7.62
C TYR A 192 18.53 -6.73 8.28
N ALA A 193 17.46 -6.78 7.50
CA ALA A 193 16.13 -7.10 7.99
C ALA A 193 15.92 -8.62 7.97
N ASP A 194 15.36 -9.17 9.05
CA ASP A 194 14.88 -10.55 9.03
C ASP A 194 13.54 -10.70 8.28
N LYS A 195 12.99 -11.92 8.26
CA LYS A 195 11.69 -12.21 7.61
C LYS A 195 10.54 -11.37 8.19
N SER A 196 10.67 -10.91 9.43
CA SER A 196 9.70 -10.09 10.15
C SER A 196 9.99 -8.59 10.02
N GLY A 197 11.03 -8.20 9.28
CA GLY A 197 11.44 -6.80 9.09
C GLY A 197 12.25 -6.21 10.25
N ILE A 198 12.79 -7.04 11.13
CA ILE A 198 13.52 -6.61 12.34
C ILE A 198 15.00 -6.45 12.01
N PRO A 199 15.65 -5.32 12.37
CA PRO A 199 17.03 -5.04 12.02
C PRO A 199 18.04 -5.86 12.84
N CYS A 200 19.03 -6.43 12.17
CA CYS A 200 20.10 -7.28 12.70
C CYS A 200 21.47 -6.83 12.18
N LYS A 201 22.50 -6.78 13.04
CA LYS A 201 23.88 -6.39 12.68
C LYS A 201 24.78 -7.53 12.17
N SER A 202 24.32 -8.78 12.23
CA SER A 202 25.10 -9.95 11.83
C SER A 202 24.27 -10.82 10.89
N SER A 203 24.91 -11.37 9.85
CA SER A 203 24.35 -12.38 8.96
C SER A 203 24.15 -13.72 9.66
N THR A 204 24.91 -13.99 10.73
CA THR A 204 24.82 -15.23 11.52
C THR A 204 23.72 -15.08 12.57
N LYS A 205 22.52 -15.58 12.26
CA LYS A 205 21.41 -15.66 13.21
C LYS A 205 21.84 -16.48 14.45
N LYS A 206 22.00 -15.84 15.61
CA LYS A 206 21.77 -16.54 16.88
C LYS A 206 20.26 -16.68 17.05
N VAL A 207 19.71 -17.76 16.47
CA VAL A 207 18.32 -18.16 16.68
C VAL A 207 18.22 -18.69 18.11
N THR A 208 17.49 -17.99 18.96
CA THR A 208 17.06 -18.55 20.25
C THR A 208 15.84 -19.44 19.99
N TYR A 209 15.65 -20.52 20.74
CA TYR A 209 14.48 -21.40 20.59
C TYR A 209 13.63 -21.35 21.87
N ASP A 210 12.32 -21.52 21.76
CA ASP A 210 11.45 -21.74 22.93
C ASP A 210 11.59 -23.18 23.46
N SER A 211 10.89 -23.48 24.57
CA SER A 211 10.85 -24.82 25.17
C SER A 211 10.19 -25.87 24.27
N HIS A 212 9.53 -25.48 23.18
CA HIS A 212 8.89 -26.35 22.19
C HIS A 212 9.73 -26.48 20.90
N GLY A 213 10.92 -25.86 20.85
CA GLY A 213 11.82 -25.93 19.70
C GLY A 213 11.48 -24.97 18.56
N ASN A 214 10.56 -24.02 18.75
CA ASN A 214 10.27 -23.00 17.74
C ASN A 214 11.35 -21.90 17.78
N PRO A 215 11.82 -21.41 16.62
CA PRO A 215 12.78 -20.31 16.57
C PRO A 215 12.12 -19.02 17.09
N VAL A 216 12.67 -18.46 18.16
CA VAL A 216 12.27 -17.20 18.78
C VAL A 216 13.39 -16.18 18.63
N THR A 217 13.06 -15.01 18.12
CA THR A 217 13.98 -13.88 17.99
C THR A 217 14.06 -13.13 19.33
N LYS A 218 15.21 -12.52 19.69
CA LYS A 218 15.30 -11.66 20.90
C LYS A 218 14.21 -10.57 20.95
N ALA A 219 13.74 -10.13 19.79
CA ALA A 219 12.63 -9.19 19.65
C ALA A 219 11.25 -9.80 19.98
N GLU A 220 11.00 -11.08 19.68
CA GLU A 220 9.76 -11.78 20.06
C GLU A 220 9.68 -11.98 21.58
N ILE A 221 10.80 -12.32 22.23
CA ILE A 221 10.91 -12.36 23.70
C ILE A 221 10.58 -11.00 24.33
N ARG A 222 11.00 -9.89 23.68
CA ARG A 222 10.72 -8.53 24.15
C ARG A 222 9.26 -8.11 23.88
N ARG A 223 8.67 -8.55 22.77
CA ARG A 223 7.28 -8.30 22.35
C ARG A 223 6.26 -9.00 23.26
N LEU A 224 6.60 -10.18 23.78
CA LEU A 224 5.80 -10.90 24.77
C LEU A 224 5.67 -10.17 26.12
N LYS A 225 6.57 -9.22 26.43
CA LYS A 225 6.80 -8.80 27.82
C LYS A 225 6.05 -7.59 28.36
N ARG A 226 5.12 -6.91 27.66
CA ARG A 226 4.17 -5.94 28.28
C ARG A 226 3.18 -5.36 27.25
N LYS A 227 1.86 -5.58 27.47
CA LYS A 227 0.70 -4.78 26.99
C LYS A 227 0.22 -4.86 25.51
N LEU A 228 0.75 -5.69 24.62
CA LEU A 228 0.30 -5.74 23.20
C LEU A 228 -0.19 -7.13 22.71
N VAL A 229 -0.52 -8.04 23.63
CA VAL A 229 -1.13 -9.32 23.25
C VAL A 229 -2.65 -9.12 23.21
N PHE A 230 -3.21 -9.07 22.00
CA PHE A 230 -4.66 -9.16 21.84
C PHE A 230 -5.12 -10.52 22.32
N GLY A 231 -5.97 -10.55 23.35
CA GLY A 231 -6.68 -11.75 23.78
C GLY A 231 -7.91 -11.98 22.91
N MET A 232 -8.47 -13.20 22.97
CA MET A 232 -9.80 -13.42 22.38
C MET A 232 -10.81 -12.46 23.02
N PRO A 233 -11.52 -11.65 22.24
CA PRO A 233 -12.46 -10.67 22.79
C PRO A 233 -13.69 -11.33 23.40
N LEU A 234 -14.03 -12.55 22.97
CA LEU A 234 -15.17 -13.33 23.41
C LEU A 234 -14.73 -14.73 23.87
N ARG A 235 -15.44 -15.28 24.85
CA ARG A 235 -15.18 -16.63 25.38
C ARG A 235 -16.09 -17.66 24.71
N HIS A 236 -15.59 -18.88 24.51
CA HIS A 236 -16.36 -20.04 24.01
C HIS A 236 -17.06 -19.85 22.66
N ILE A 237 -16.42 -19.10 21.75
CA ILE A 237 -16.95 -18.87 20.40
C ILE A 237 -16.31 -19.80 19.36
N ARG A 238 -17.10 -20.19 18.36
CA ARG A 238 -16.59 -20.82 17.14
C ARG A 238 -16.34 -19.74 16.09
N ILE A 239 -15.13 -19.73 15.51
CA ILE A 239 -14.83 -18.86 14.37
C ILE A 239 -15.56 -19.42 13.15
N SER A 240 -16.58 -18.69 12.67
CA SER A 240 -17.35 -19.04 11.46
C SER A 240 -16.63 -18.65 10.18
N SER A 241 -15.89 -17.54 10.18
CA SER A 241 -15.03 -17.08 9.09
C SER A 241 -13.71 -16.56 9.63
N ARG A 242 -12.59 -16.99 9.03
CA ARG A 242 -11.23 -16.61 9.42
C ARG A 242 -10.76 -15.43 8.58
N PHE A 243 -9.85 -14.63 9.12
CA PHE A 243 -9.17 -13.57 8.36
C PHE A 243 -8.45 -14.16 7.14
N SER A 244 -8.67 -13.56 5.97
CA SER A 244 -7.96 -13.86 4.74
C SER A 244 -7.56 -12.56 4.05
N TYR A 245 -6.40 -12.56 3.41
CA TYR A 245 -5.93 -11.42 2.61
C TYR A 245 -6.63 -11.36 1.23
N LYS A 246 -7.03 -12.51 0.70
CA LYS A 246 -7.67 -12.64 -0.63
C LYS A 246 -8.82 -13.63 -0.56
N ARG A 247 -9.84 -13.39 -1.38
CA ARG A 247 -10.87 -14.39 -1.70
C ARG A 247 -10.27 -15.32 -2.76
N TRP A 248 -10.30 -16.63 -2.51
CA TRP A 248 -9.88 -17.67 -3.46
C TRP A 248 -11.12 -18.37 -3.99
#